data_AF-A0A2M7IPE9-F1
#
_entry.id   AF-A0A2M7IPE9-F1
#
_cell.length_a   1.000
_cell.length_b   1.000
_cell.length_c   1.000
_cell.angle_alpha   90.00
_cell.angle_beta   90.00
_cell.angle_gamma   90.00
#
_symmetry.space_group_name_H-M   'P 1'
#
loop_
_entity.id
_entity.type
_entity.pdbx_description
1 polymer ?
#
loop_
_entity_poly.entity_id
_entity_poly.type
_entity_poly.pdbx_seq_one_letter_code
_entity_poly.pdbx_strand_id
1 'polypeptide(L)'
;MKRLLVIDEAWWMMKSEDTASFLFSLAKRGRKYYLGIATITQDVDDFLRSPYGVPMITNSSLQFLMKQSPTAIDNIQHTFNLTDEEKYLLLESEVGEGLFFVGLKHVAIKVIASYTEDQIITSDPSQILQIKNAKQELRDSQM
;
A
#
# COMPACT_ATOMS: atom_id res chain seq x y z
N MET A 1 10.86 21.04 6.67
CA MET A 1 10.59 19.62 7.00
C MET A 1 9.47 19.14 6.09
N LYS A 2 9.69 18.10 5.25
CA LYS A 2 8.61 17.47 4.46
C LYS A 2 7.91 16.51 5.41
N ARG A 3 6.63 16.74 5.69
CA ARG A 3 5.83 15.85 6.55
C ARG A 3 5.13 14.83 5.67
N LEU A 4 4.97 13.61 6.17
CA LEU A 4 4.20 12.56 5.50
C LEU A 4 3.12 12.08 6.47
N LEU A 5 1.86 12.17 6.06
CA LEU A 5 0.75 11.52 6.74
C LEU A 5 0.51 10.17 6.05
N VAL A 6 0.80 9.09 6.76
CA VAL A 6 0.52 7.74 6.30
C VAL A 6 -0.76 7.26 6.97
N ILE A 7 -1.70 6.78 6.16
CA ILE A 7 -2.99 6.25 6.63
C ILE A 7 -3.05 4.81 6.16
N ASP A 8 -2.84 3.90 7.10
CA ASP A 8 -3.03 2.48 6.88
C ASP A 8 -4.51 2.13 6.97
N GLU A 9 -4.94 1.11 6.22
CA GLU A 9 -6.33 0.67 6.11
C GLU A 9 -7.31 1.83 5.83
N ALA A 10 -6.96 2.70 4.87
CA ALA A 10 -7.70 3.92 4.57
C ALA A 10 -9.14 3.68 4.07
N TRP A 11 -9.49 2.45 3.71
CA TRP A 11 -10.85 2.05 3.35
C TRP A 11 -11.88 2.36 4.45
N TRP A 12 -11.49 2.32 5.73
CA TRP A 12 -12.38 2.70 6.82
C TRP A 12 -12.90 4.13 6.70
N MET A 13 -12.07 5.04 6.19
CA MET A 13 -12.46 6.43 5.97
C MET A 13 -13.40 6.58 4.77
N MET A 14 -13.42 5.61 3.84
CA MET A 14 -14.31 5.63 2.68
C MET A 14 -15.74 5.20 3.01
N LYS A 15 -15.98 4.59 4.18
CA LYS A 15 -17.32 4.11 4.61
C LYS A 15 -18.33 5.22 4.92
N SER A 16 -17.85 6.41 5.26
CA SER A 16 -18.70 7.57 5.58
C SER A 16 -18.34 8.75 4.69
N GLU A 17 -19.36 9.47 4.24
CA GLU A 17 -19.21 10.62 3.36
C GLU A 17 -18.35 11.72 4.00
N ASP A 18 -18.56 11.98 5.28
CA ASP A 18 -17.85 13.02 6.03
C ASP A 18 -16.35 12.72 6.13
N THR A 19 -15.99 11.47 6.44
CA THR A 19 -14.58 11.05 6.56
C THR A 19 -13.89 11.00 5.20
N ALA A 20 -14.60 10.57 4.16
CA ALA A 20 -14.08 10.54 2.80
C ALA A 20 -13.82 11.96 2.26
N SER A 21 -14.79 12.86 2.46
CA SER A 21 -14.67 14.28 2.08
C SER A 21 -13.55 14.98 2.83
N PHE A 22 -13.37 14.67 4.13
CA PHE A 22 -12.25 15.18 4.92
C PHE A 22 -10.90 14.73 4.37
N LEU A 23 -10.73 13.43 4.12
CA LEU A 23 -9.49 12.89 3.57
C LEU A 23 -9.17 13.46 2.19
N PHE A 24 -10.16 13.58 1.32
CA PHE A 24 -10.01 14.21 0.01
C PHE A 24 -9.60 15.68 0.12
N SER A 25 -10.20 16.42 1.05
CA SER A 25 -9.86 17.81 1.31
C SER A 25 -8.43 17.98 1.83
N LEU A 26 -7.92 17.00 2.59
CA LEU A 26 -6.52 16.93 2.98
C LEU A 26 -5.63 16.66 1.76
N ALA A 27 -5.95 15.66 0.93
CA ALA A 27 -5.19 15.31 -0.27
C ALA A 27 -5.05 16.50 -1.24
N LYS A 28 -6.13 17.25 -1.46
CA LYS A 28 -6.10 18.45 -2.31
C LYS A 28 -5.26 19.60 -1.75
N ARG A 29 -5.23 19.78 -0.43
CA ARG A 29 -4.59 20.95 0.22
C ARG A 29 -3.21 20.68 0.79
N GLY A 30 -2.86 19.41 1.04
CA GLY A 30 -1.62 19.01 1.73
C GLY A 30 -0.35 19.60 1.09
N ARG A 31 -0.32 19.67 -0.24
CA ARG A 31 0.80 20.26 -1.01
C ARG A 31 1.14 21.69 -0.59
N LYS A 32 0.13 22.54 -0.33
CA LYS A 32 0.32 23.94 0.12
C LYS A 32 1.06 24.01 1.47
N TYR A 33 0.94 22.97 2.28
CA TYR A 33 1.51 22.89 3.64
C TYR A 33 2.73 21.97 3.72
N TYR A 34 3.32 21.61 2.57
CA TYR A 34 4.46 20.68 2.48
C TYR A 34 4.17 19.33 3.18
N LEU A 35 2.92 18.87 3.08
CA LEU A 35 2.44 17.59 3.58
C LEU A 35 2.21 16.64 2.40
N GLY A 36 2.95 15.54 2.37
CA GLY A 36 2.61 14.37 1.58
C GLY A 36 1.57 13.53 2.29
N ILE A 37 0.70 12.87 1.52
CA ILE A 37 -0.28 11.91 2.04
C ILE A 37 -0.06 10.60 1.31
N ALA A 38 0.03 9.52 2.08
CA ALA A 38 0.09 8.15 1.58
C ALA A 38 -1.06 7.36 2.20
N THR A 39 -1.92 6.81 1.36
CA THR A 39 -3.01 5.92 1.78
C THR A 39 -2.66 4.50 1.38
N ILE A 40 -2.82 3.57 2.30
CA ILE A 40 -2.60 2.14 2.10
C ILE A 40 -3.95 1.44 2.32
N THR A 41 -4.30 0.52 1.43
CA THR A 41 -5.54 -0.26 1.53
C THR A 41 -5.37 -1.60 0.82
N GLN A 42 -6.02 -2.64 1.34
CA GLN A 42 -6.07 -3.95 0.72
C GLN A 42 -7.19 -4.05 -0.33
N ASP A 43 -8.25 -3.28 -0.14
CA ASP A 43 -9.38 -3.22 -1.05
C ASP A 43 -9.44 -1.83 -1.70
N VAL A 44 -9.13 -1.80 -3.00
CA VAL A 44 -9.21 -0.59 -3.81
C VAL A 44 -10.65 -0.28 -4.21
N ASP A 45 -11.56 -1.27 -4.24
CA ASP A 45 -12.95 -1.05 -4.65
C ASP A 45 -13.67 -0.06 -3.73
N ASP A 46 -13.31 0.01 -2.45
CA ASP A 46 -13.85 1.00 -1.51
C ASP A 46 -13.55 2.44 -1.95
N PHE A 47 -12.38 2.68 -2.55
CA PHE A 47 -12.05 3.97 -3.16
C PHE A 47 -12.78 4.19 -4.48
N LEU A 48 -12.96 3.13 -5.29
CA LEU A 48 -13.62 3.22 -6.59
C LEU A 48 -15.12 3.48 -6.48
N ARG A 49 -15.76 2.96 -5.43
CA ARG A 49 -17.18 3.18 -5.14
C ARG A 49 -17.46 4.56 -4.53
N SER A 50 -16.44 5.21 -3.98
CA SER A 50 -16.56 6.53 -3.35
C SER A 50 -16.41 7.67 -4.37
N PRO A 51 -17.30 8.67 -4.38
CA PRO A 51 -17.15 9.85 -5.25
C PRO A 51 -15.88 10.66 -4.93
N TYR A 52 -15.29 10.46 -3.76
CA TYR A 52 -14.05 11.11 -3.33
C TYR A 52 -12.80 10.27 -3.62
N GLY A 53 -12.92 8.94 -3.68
CA GLY A 53 -11.79 8.03 -3.80
C GLY A 53 -11.16 8.02 -5.20
N VAL A 54 -11.98 7.99 -6.27
CA VAL A 54 -11.47 8.06 -7.65
C VAL A 54 -10.63 9.33 -7.90
N PRO A 55 -11.07 10.54 -7.50
CA PRO A 55 -10.23 11.72 -7.55
C PRO A 55 -8.94 11.62 -6.73
N MET A 56 -8.94 10.92 -5.59
CA MET A 56 -7.71 10.75 -4.80
C MET A 56 -6.69 9.86 -5.51
N ILE A 57 -7.14 8.75 -6.08
CA ILE A 57 -6.30 7.85 -6.87
C ILE A 57 -5.69 8.61 -8.04
N THR A 58 -6.54 9.19 -8.90
CA THR A 58 -6.12 9.87 -10.14
C THR A 58 -5.21 11.08 -9.92
N ASN A 59 -5.31 11.78 -8.79
CA ASN A 59 -4.44 12.92 -8.46
C ASN A 59 -3.17 12.53 -7.68
N SER A 60 -3.00 11.25 -7.33
CA SER A 60 -1.80 10.77 -6.65
C SER A 60 -0.62 10.72 -7.64
N SER A 61 0.47 11.40 -7.30
CA SER A 61 1.67 11.45 -8.15
C SER A 61 2.45 10.13 -8.20
N LEU A 62 2.27 9.32 -7.16
CA LEU A 62 2.87 8.00 -6.99
C LEU A 62 1.75 7.04 -6.62
N GLN A 63 1.74 5.88 -7.25
CA GLN A 63 0.85 4.77 -6.90
C GLN A 63 1.65 3.49 -6.93
N PHE A 64 1.32 2.53 -6.06
CA PHE A 64 1.95 1.22 -6.07
C PHE A 64 0.86 0.17 -5.94
N LEU A 65 0.65 -0.59 -7.00
CA LEU A 65 -0.29 -1.71 -7.02
C LEU A 65 0.49 -3.00 -6.84
N MET A 66 0.22 -3.70 -5.75
CA MET A 66 0.76 -5.04 -5.51
C MET A 66 -0.19 -6.10 -6.10
N LYS A 67 0.08 -7.37 -5.85
CA LYS A 67 -0.77 -8.49 -6.28
C LYS A 67 -2.27 -8.21 -6.06
N GLN A 68 -3.06 -8.42 -7.11
CA GLN A 68 -4.51 -8.21 -7.08
C GLN A 68 -5.29 -9.52 -7.21
N SER A 69 -6.54 -9.52 -6.75
CA SER A 69 -7.43 -10.67 -6.91
C SER A 69 -7.98 -10.74 -8.35
N PRO A 70 -8.23 -11.96 -8.88
CA PRO A 70 -8.86 -12.12 -10.20
C PRO A 70 -10.25 -11.48 -10.30
N THR A 71 -10.94 -11.28 -9.17
CA THR A 71 -12.27 -10.66 -9.14
C THR A 71 -12.25 -9.14 -9.25
N ALA A 72 -11.17 -8.49 -8.80
CA ALA A 72 -11.03 -7.03 -8.84
C ALA A 72 -10.20 -6.53 -10.04
N ILE A 73 -9.40 -7.40 -10.66
CA ILE A 73 -8.39 -7.00 -11.65
C ILE A 73 -8.97 -6.27 -12.87
N ASP A 74 -10.16 -6.62 -13.35
CA ASP A 74 -10.77 -5.96 -14.52
C ASP A 74 -11.14 -4.50 -14.21
N ASN A 75 -11.67 -4.25 -13.00
CA ASN A 75 -12.00 -2.91 -12.54
C ASN A 75 -10.73 -2.06 -12.35
N ILE A 76 -9.68 -2.68 -11.81
CA ILE A 76 -8.37 -2.05 -11.62
C ILE A 76 -7.73 -1.72 -12.97
N GLN A 77 -7.75 -2.67 -13.92
CA GLN A 77 -7.25 -2.46 -15.27
C GLN A 77 -7.92 -1.24 -15.91
N HIS A 78 -9.25 -1.13 -15.80
CA HIS A 78 -9.98 0.01 -16.34
C HIS A 78 -9.62 1.33 -15.63
N THR A 79 -9.61 1.32 -14.29
CA THR A 79 -9.38 2.54 -13.49
C THR A 79 -7.98 3.11 -13.69
N PHE A 80 -6.97 2.23 -13.68
CA PHE A 80 -5.57 2.62 -13.78
C PHE A 80 -5.05 2.60 -15.22
N ASN A 81 -5.92 2.32 -16.20
CA ASN A 81 -5.61 2.24 -17.62
C ASN A 81 -4.41 1.32 -17.90
N LEU A 82 -4.47 0.11 -17.32
CA LEU A 82 -3.40 -0.88 -17.44
C LEU A 82 -3.48 -1.61 -18.78
N THR A 83 -2.32 -1.99 -19.30
CA THR A 83 -2.28 -2.94 -20.42
C THR A 83 -2.65 -4.35 -19.97
N ASP A 84 -2.94 -5.24 -20.91
CA ASP A 84 -3.20 -6.64 -20.57
C ASP A 84 -1.97 -7.29 -19.91
N GLU A 85 -0.76 -6.95 -20.37
CA GLU A 85 0.49 -7.43 -19.78
C GLU A 85 0.67 -6.97 -18.33
N GLU A 86 0.36 -5.71 -18.04
CA GLU A 86 0.41 -5.15 -16.68
C GLU A 86 -0.61 -5.83 -15.75
N LYS A 87 -1.79 -6.13 -16.28
CA LYS A 87 -2.80 -6.92 -15.57
C LYS A 87 -2.30 -8.33 -15.24
N TYR A 88 -1.73 -9.04 -16.22
CA TYR A 88 -1.19 -10.39 -15.99
C TYR A 88 -0.06 -10.35 -14.97
N LEU A 89 0.82 -9.35 -15.04
CA LEU A 89 1.87 -9.13 -14.05
C LEU A 89 1.30 -8.98 -12.63
N LEU A 90 0.24 -8.21 -12.44
CA LEU A 90 -0.40 -8.04 -11.13
C LEU A 90 -1.10 -9.31 -10.62
N LEU A 91 -1.58 -10.18 -11.51
CA LEU A 91 -2.17 -11.47 -11.11
C LEU A 91 -1.11 -12.49 -10.68
N GLU A 92 0.02 -12.50 -11.38
CA GLU A 92 1.10 -13.46 -11.17
C GLU A 92 2.13 -13.03 -10.12
N SER A 93 2.16 -11.74 -9.76
CA SER A 93 3.09 -11.15 -8.78
C SER A 93 3.19 -11.95 -7.47
N GLU A 94 4.41 -12.07 -6.96
CA GLU A 94 4.68 -12.59 -5.62
C GLU A 94 4.49 -11.52 -4.53
N VAL A 95 4.60 -11.92 -3.27
CA VAL A 95 4.61 -10.97 -2.15
C VAL A 95 5.81 -10.03 -2.29
N GLY A 96 5.56 -8.71 -2.23
CA GLY A 96 6.58 -7.68 -2.42
C GLY A 96 6.75 -7.23 -3.87
N GLU A 97 6.11 -7.91 -4.84
CA GLU A 97 6.13 -7.51 -6.25
C GLU A 97 4.88 -6.72 -6.64
N GLY A 98 5.04 -5.84 -7.61
CA GLY A 98 3.92 -5.07 -8.14
C GLY A 98 4.34 -4.02 -9.17
N LEU A 99 3.36 -3.20 -9.56
CA LEU A 99 3.50 -2.13 -10.53
C LEU A 99 3.56 -0.77 -9.83
N PHE A 100 4.64 -0.04 -10.08
CA PHE A 100 4.87 1.30 -9.53
C PHE A 100 4.67 2.37 -10.59
N PHE A 101 3.82 3.34 -10.26
CA PHE A 101 3.38 4.41 -11.15
C PHE A 101 4.08 5.69 -10.75
N VAL A 102 4.76 6.32 -11.72
CA VAL A 102 5.39 7.63 -11.56
C VAL A 102 4.92 8.53 -12.69
N GLY A 103 3.88 9.32 -12.40
CA GLY A 103 3.16 10.06 -13.44
C GLY A 103 2.56 9.10 -14.48
N LEU A 104 3.06 9.15 -15.71
CA LEU A 104 2.60 8.31 -16.83
C LEU A 104 3.43 7.03 -17.04
N LYS A 105 4.46 6.81 -16.23
CA LYS A 105 5.35 5.65 -16.36
C LYS A 105 4.91 4.56 -15.39
N HIS A 106 4.78 3.35 -15.89
CA HIS A 106 4.55 2.16 -15.09
C HIS A 106 5.81 1.30 -15.11
N VAL A 107 6.26 0.86 -13.92
CA VAL A 107 7.49 0.09 -13.76
C VAL A 107 7.24 -1.05 -12.80
N ALA A 108 7.55 -2.28 -13.21
CA ALA A 108 7.52 -3.42 -12.31
C ALA A 108 8.64 -3.29 -11.27
N ILE A 109 8.30 -3.42 -10.00
CA ILE A 109 9.27 -3.36 -8.89
C ILE A 109 9.10 -4.54 -7.94
N LYS A 110 10.21 -4.94 -7.31
CA LYS A 110 10.24 -5.91 -6.21
C LYS A 110 10.81 -5.22 -4.98
N VAL A 111 10.01 -5.14 -3.92
CA VAL A 111 10.42 -4.60 -2.62
C VAL A 111 11.00 -5.74 -1.79
N ILE A 112 12.23 -5.55 -1.32
CA ILE A 112 12.95 -6.54 -0.51
C ILE A 112 13.31 -5.85 0.81
N ALA A 113 12.84 -6.40 1.92
CA ALA A 113 13.23 -5.93 3.24
C ALA A 113 14.69 -6.34 3.52
N SER A 114 15.44 -5.45 4.15
CA SER A 114 16.73 -5.85 4.71
C SER A 114 16.53 -6.83 5.86
N TYR A 115 17.57 -7.61 6.17
CA TYR A 115 17.54 -8.56 7.29
C TYR A 115 17.11 -7.90 8.62
N THR A 116 17.58 -6.67 8.88
CA THR A 116 17.24 -5.94 10.10
C THR A 116 15.78 -5.49 10.11
N GLU A 117 15.24 -5.02 8.97
CA GLU A 117 13.83 -4.63 8.87
C GLU A 117 12.92 -5.84 9.03
N ASP A 118 13.24 -6.95 8.36
CA ASP A 118 12.47 -8.19 8.41
C ASP A 118 12.27 -8.70 9.84
N GLN A 119 13.32 -8.69 10.66
CA GLN A 119 13.23 -9.07 12.08
C GLN A 119 12.31 -8.17 12.92
N ILE A 120 12.12 -6.92 12.50
CA ILE A 120 11.30 -5.94 13.21
C ILE A 120 9.85 -6.04 12.76
N ILE A 121 9.61 -6.22 11.47
CA ILE A 121 8.28 -6.12 10.85
C ILE A 121 7.61 -7.47 10.62
N THR A 122 8.34 -8.59 10.73
CA THR A 122 7.78 -9.91 10.42
C THR A 122 6.53 -10.21 11.26
N SER A 123 5.46 -10.54 10.55
CA SER A 123 4.21 -11.03 11.12
C SER A 123 4.08 -12.55 11.00
N ASP A 124 5.09 -13.24 10.45
CA ASP A 124 5.07 -14.70 10.29
C ASP A 124 5.19 -15.37 11.67
N PRO A 125 4.17 -16.11 12.12
CA PRO A 125 4.20 -16.77 13.43
C PRO A 125 5.40 -17.70 13.62
N SER A 126 5.87 -18.34 12.55
CA SER A 126 7.00 -19.27 12.60
C SER A 126 8.33 -18.54 12.86
N GLN A 127 8.55 -17.42 12.17
CA GLN A 127 9.73 -16.58 12.36
C GLN A 127 9.72 -15.89 13.73
N ILE A 128 8.55 -15.40 14.16
CA ILE A 128 8.39 -14.80 15.50
C ILE A 128 8.76 -15.81 16.59
N LEU A 129 8.34 -17.07 16.44
CA LEU A 129 8.67 -18.13 17.40
C LEU A 129 10.18 -18.42 17.42
N GLN A 130 10.82 -18.51 16.26
CA GLN A 130 12.28 -18.69 16.16
C GLN A 130 13.04 -17.54 16.83
N ILE A 131 12.63 -16.29 16.59
CA ILE A 131 13.23 -15.11 17.23
C ILE A 131 13.06 -15.15 18.75
N LYS A 132 11.89 -15.59 19.24
CA LYS A 132 11.65 -15.75 20.69
C LYS A 132 12.55 -16.82 21.30
N ASN A 133 12.66 -17.99 20.67
CA ASN A 133 13.51 -19.08 21.16
C ASN A 133 14.98 -18.68 21.19
N ALA A 134 15.48 -18.07 20.11
CA ALA A 134 16.86 -17.59 20.04
C ALA A 134 17.17 -16.53 21.12
N LYS A 135 16.23 -15.62 21.41
CA LYS A 135 16.37 -14.64 22.50
C LYS A 135 16.37 -15.30 23.88
N GLN A 136 15.65 -16.40 24.06
CA GLN A 136 15.61 -17.14 25.33
C GLN A 136 16.93 -17.89 25.56
N GLU A 137 17.42 -18.62 24.54
CA GLU A 137 18.72 -19.31 24.58
C GLU A 137 19.89 -18.34 24.86
N LEU A 138 19.86 -17.14 24.27
CA LEU A 138 20.88 -16.12 24.52
C LEU A 138 20.86 -15.59 25.96
N ARG A 139 19.68 -15.51 26.59
CA ARG A 139 19.56 -15.12 28.00
C ARG A 139 20.05 -16.21 28.93
N ASP A 140 19.69 -17.46 28.63
CA ASP A 140 20.02 -18.60 29.46
C ASP A 140 21.52 -18.97 29.38
N SER A 141 22.20 -18.60 28.30
CA SER A 141 23.67 -18.73 28.15
C SER A 141 24.47 -17.59 28.77
N GLN A 142 23.82 -16.49 29.18
CA GLN A 142 24.44 -15.34 29.83
C GLN A 142 24.21 -15.30 31.36
N MET A 143 23.44 -16.25 31.90
CA MET A 143 23.28 -16.52 33.34
C MET A 143 24.20 -17.65 33.78
#